data_AF-A0A914FJN5-F1
#
_entry.id   AF-A0A914FJN5-F1
#
_cell.length_a   1.000
_cell.length_b   1.000
_cell.length_c   1.000
_cell.angle_alpha   90.00
_cell.angle_beta   90.00
_cell.angle_gamma   90.00
#
_symmetry.space_group_name_H-M   'P 1'
#
loop_
_entity.id
_entity.type
_entity.pdbx_description
1 polymer ?
#
loop_
_entity_poly.entity_id
_entity_poly.type
_entity_poly.pdbx_seq_one_letter_code
_entity_poly.pdbx_strand_id
1 'polypeptide(L)'
;MKRCTKPLAPLVPPTPLIFSPIKNYPASDEIDQNVLNLYRQQIHERQQYLQNVPESSDYFLLYNILVPEVFCRDLVRIGFIGDGGKWICNPSSVQSLPECVVYSLGIHNEPTFEESFQNLTNLKCMLRSLDKDEQNETTMNRISVVDGTFMKATIAGKRNESMNHYTLKDVMETFNDKRVDILKIDIEGAEFDIQEELISVPMCQLLIEIHGNSARHTLQLLHKLSKNGFFLFSYEINGRYHE
;
A
#
# COMPACT_ATOMS: atom_id res chain seq x y z
N MET A 1 -0.13 12.95 -10.65
CA MET A 1 0.38 11.56 -10.75
C MET A 1 0.28 11.10 -12.20
N LYS A 2 1.36 10.61 -12.86
CA LYS A 2 1.15 9.82 -14.09
C LYS A 2 0.49 8.51 -13.64
N ARG A 3 -0.64 8.12 -14.24
CA ARG A 3 -1.32 6.87 -13.84
C ARG A 3 -0.36 5.71 -13.91
N CYS A 4 -0.32 4.92 -12.85
CA CYS A 4 0.46 3.70 -12.79
C CYS A 4 -0.20 2.72 -13.76
N THR A 5 0.43 2.54 -14.91
CA THR A 5 0.06 1.49 -15.84
C THR A 5 0.54 0.18 -15.25
N LYS A 6 -0.25 -0.89 -15.37
CA LYS A 6 0.23 -2.25 -15.12
C LYS A 6 1.62 -2.42 -15.76
N PRO A 7 2.56 -3.14 -15.12
CA PRO A 7 3.70 -3.64 -15.87
C PRO A 7 3.15 -4.40 -17.07
N LEU A 8 3.50 -3.97 -18.27
CA LEU A 8 3.37 -4.82 -19.44
C LEU A 8 4.11 -6.14 -19.13
N ALA A 9 3.57 -7.26 -19.58
CA ALA A 9 4.08 -8.64 -19.41
C ALA A 9 5.61 -8.73 -19.40
N PRO A 10 6.21 -9.72 -18.68
CA PRO A 10 7.51 -9.60 -18.05
C PRO A 10 8.54 -9.08 -19.06
N LEU A 11 8.84 -7.79 -18.95
CA LEU A 11 10.05 -7.28 -19.53
C LEU A 11 11.17 -8.06 -18.85
N VAL A 12 12.04 -8.65 -19.68
CA VAL A 12 13.38 -9.14 -19.32
C VAL A 12 13.87 -8.42 -18.06
N PRO A 13 14.34 -9.14 -17.01
CA PRO A 13 14.77 -8.49 -15.78
C PRO A 13 15.64 -7.30 -16.16
N PRO A 14 15.32 -6.07 -15.72
CA PRO A 14 16.05 -4.92 -16.18
C PRO A 14 17.52 -5.16 -15.85
N THR A 15 18.31 -5.37 -16.89
CA THR A 15 19.74 -5.11 -16.84
C THR A 15 19.84 -3.67 -16.33
N PRO A 16 20.69 -3.34 -15.35
CA PRO A 16 20.69 -2.01 -14.76
C PRO A 16 20.96 -0.97 -15.87
N LEU A 17 19.88 -0.34 -16.34
CA LEU A 17 19.93 0.67 -17.37
C LEU A 17 20.23 2.00 -16.68
N ILE A 18 21.52 2.27 -16.68
CA ILE A 18 22.14 3.58 -16.61
C ILE A 18 21.38 4.55 -17.57
N PHE A 19 20.75 5.59 -16.98
CA PHE A 19 20.15 6.83 -17.54
C PHE A 19 18.91 6.80 -18.46
N SER A 20 17.82 7.46 -18.04
CA SER A 20 17.43 8.80 -18.57
C SER A 20 16.25 9.42 -17.77
N PRO A 21 16.29 10.73 -17.42
CA PRO A 21 15.29 11.38 -16.59
C PRO A 21 14.04 11.79 -17.39
N ILE A 22 12.88 11.60 -16.77
CA ILE A 22 11.61 12.17 -17.23
C ILE A 22 11.76 13.71 -17.19
N LYS A 23 11.73 14.33 -18.37
CA LYS A 23 11.87 15.79 -18.53
C LYS A 23 10.71 16.56 -17.88
N ASN A 24 11.09 17.66 -17.24
CA ASN A 24 10.31 18.77 -16.68
C ASN A 24 9.88 18.65 -15.22
N TYR A 25 10.83 18.84 -14.30
CA TYR A 25 10.58 19.43 -12.98
C TYR A 25 11.74 20.37 -12.60
N PRO A 26 11.49 21.46 -11.85
CA PRO A 26 12.43 22.58 -11.66
C PRO A 26 13.77 22.13 -11.03
N ALA A 27 14.83 22.79 -11.48
CA ALA A 27 16.22 22.35 -11.42
C ALA A 27 16.93 22.50 -10.05
N SER A 28 16.36 22.03 -8.95
CA SER A 28 17.08 22.02 -7.66
C SER A 28 16.98 20.74 -6.82
N ASP A 29 16.42 19.64 -7.36
CA ASP A 29 16.36 18.33 -6.68
C ASP A 29 17.34 17.34 -7.32
N GLU A 30 18.63 17.68 -7.41
CA GLU A 30 19.64 16.68 -7.74
C GLU A 30 19.82 15.79 -6.50
N ILE A 31 19.48 14.50 -6.61
CA ILE A 31 19.71 13.55 -5.52
C ILE A 31 21.21 13.58 -5.21
N ASP A 32 21.57 13.87 -3.95
CA ASP A 32 22.96 13.93 -3.50
C ASP A 32 23.68 12.63 -3.88
N GLN A 33 24.66 12.75 -4.79
CA GLN A 33 25.40 11.60 -5.31
C GLN A 33 26.20 10.89 -4.22
N ASN A 34 26.62 11.59 -3.17
CA ASN A 34 27.31 10.95 -2.04
C ASN A 34 26.35 10.05 -1.26
N VAL A 35 25.10 10.49 -1.07
CA VAL A 35 24.05 9.66 -0.44
C VAL A 35 23.77 8.44 -1.31
N LEU A 36 23.57 8.61 -2.62
CA LEU A 36 23.37 7.47 -3.52
C LEU A 36 24.53 6.47 -3.50
N ASN A 37 25.77 6.97 -3.47
CA ASN A 37 26.95 6.11 -3.43
C ASN A 37 27.04 5.35 -2.10
N LEU A 38 26.70 5.96 -0.97
CA LEU A 38 26.62 5.28 0.33
C LEU A 38 25.62 4.11 0.29
N TYR A 39 24.40 4.35 -0.23
CA TYR A 39 23.39 3.29 -0.35
C TYR A 39 23.84 2.18 -1.30
N ARG A 40 24.51 2.51 -2.41
CA ARG A 40 25.06 1.52 -3.35
C ARG A 40 26.10 0.62 -2.70
N GLN A 41 26.97 1.16 -1.86
CA GLN A 41 27.99 0.39 -1.14
C GLN A 41 27.37 -0.63 -0.19
N GLN A 42 26.20 -0.34 0.37
CA GLN A 42 25.49 -1.23 1.31
C GLN A 42 24.66 -2.33 0.62
N ILE A 43 24.50 -2.31 -0.71
CA ILE A 43 23.59 -3.24 -1.43
C ILE A 43 23.93 -4.70 -1.14
N HIS A 44 25.20 -5.08 -1.30
CA HIS A 44 25.61 -6.48 -1.16
C HIS A 44 25.39 -7.01 0.26
N GLU A 45 25.79 -6.21 1.26
CA GLU A 45 25.63 -6.54 2.67
C GLU A 45 24.15 -6.67 3.07
N ARG A 46 23.31 -5.72 2.65
CA ARG A 46 21.86 -5.79 2.87
C ARG A 46 21.24 -7.04 2.24
N GLN A 47 21.63 -7.37 1.01
CA GLN A 47 21.15 -8.59 0.34
C GLN A 47 21.55 -9.85 1.10
N GLN A 48 22.77 -9.91 1.65
CA GLN A 48 23.22 -11.03 2.49
C GLN A 48 22.40 -11.11 3.80
N TYR A 49 22.15 -9.99 4.47
CA TYR A 49 21.33 -10.00 5.69
C TYR A 49 19.88 -10.41 5.40
N LEU A 50 19.29 -9.95 4.30
CA LEU A 50 17.93 -10.33 3.89
C LEU A 50 17.81 -11.85 3.67
N GLN A 51 18.83 -12.50 3.10
CA GLN A 51 18.83 -13.96 2.91
C GLN A 51 18.79 -14.74 4.23
N ASN A 52 19.32 -14.15 5.31
CA ASN A 52 19.45 -14.73 6.63
C ASN A 52 18.35 -14.30 7.63
N VAL A 53 17.31 -13.59 7.18
CA VAL A 53 16.16 -13.28 8.04
C VAL A 53 15.52 -14.58 8.54
N PRO A 54 15.41 -14.76 9.88
CA PRO A 54 14.96 -16.01 10.48
C PRO A 54 13.46 -16.25 10.24
N GLU A 55 13.07 -17.53 10.31
CA GLU A 55 11.65 -17.95 10.38
C GLU A 55 11.11 -17.78 11.81
N SER A 56 11.25 -16.58 12.37
CA SER A 56 10.70 -16.22 13.68
C SER A 56 9.86 -14.95 13.58
N SER A 57 9.04 -14.71 14.60
CA SER A 57 8.36 -13.43 14.81
C SER A 57 9.30 -12.33 15.31
N ASP A 58 10.62 -12.53 15.23
CA ASP A 58 11.60 -11.49 15.52
C ASP A 58 11.88 -10.65 14.27
N TYR A 59 11.34 -9.44 14.27
CA TYR A 59 11.49 -8.49 13.17
C TYR A 59 12.74 -7.61 13.30
N PHE A 60 13.54 -7.77 14.36
CA PHE A 60 14.70 -6.92 14.62
C PHE A 60 15.61 -6.81 13.40
N LEU A 61 16.02 -7.95 12.83
CA LEU A 61 16.90 -7.94 11.67
C LEU A 61 16.22 -7.28 10.47
N LEU A 62 14.96 -7.62 10.18
CA LEU A 62 14.24 -7.09 9.03
C LEU A 62 14.07 -5.57 9.10
N TYR A 63 13.61 -5.02 10.22
CA TYR A 63 13.38 -3.57 10.35
C TYR A 63 14.66 -2.74 10.32
N ASN A 64 15.79 -3.30 10.74
CA ASN A 64 17.09 -2.61 10.69
C ASN A 64 17.74 -2.64 9.30
N ILE A 65 17.35 -3.57 8.42
CA ILE A 65 17.93 -3.73 7.08
C ILE A 65 17.04 -3.23 5.94
N LEU A 66 15.75 -3.02 6.19
CA LEU A 66 14.86 -2.38 5.22
C LEU A 66 15.26 -0.92 5.00
N VAL A 67 15.08 -0.44 3.78
CA VAL A 67 15.25 0.97 3.39
C VAL A 67 14.20 1.32 2.34
N PRO A 68 13.75 2.58 2.28
CA PRO A 68 12.99 3.06 1.14
C PRO A 68 13.76 2.82 -0.17
N GLU A 69 13.11 2.19 -1.13
CA GLU A 69 13.59 1.91 -2.48
C GLU A 69 13.26 3.07 -3.45
N VAL A 70 12.32 3.94 -3.08
CA VAL A 70 11.93 5.12 -3.85
C VAL A 70 11.75 6.32 -2.95
N PHE A 71 12.19 7.49 -3.43
CA PHE A 71 11.98 8.75 -2.73
C PHE A 71 10.55 9.25 -2.93
N CYS A 72 9.87 9.55 -1.82
CA CYS A 72 8.61 10.26 -1.85
C CYS A 72 8.82 11.74 -1.49
N ARG A 73 8.45 12.65 -2.41
CA ARG A 73 8.55 14.11 -2.18
C ARG A 73 7.67 14.55 -1.01
N ASP A 74 6.39 14.17 -1.05
CA ASP A 74 5.38 14.60 -0.11
C ASP A 74 4.85 13.38 0.65
N LEU A 75 5.61 12.96 1.67
CA LEU A 75 5.22 11.85 2.54
C LEU A 75 4.31 12.38 3.66
N VAL A 76 3.07 11.93 3.69
CA VAL A 76 2.05 12.44 4.62
C VAL A 76 1.41 11.29 5.38
N ARG A 77 1.26 11.43 6.69
CA ARG A 77 0.46 10.49 7.50
C ARG A 77 -0.99 10.93 7.49
N ILE A 78 -1.89 10.04 7.09
CA ILE A 78 -3.33 10.30 6.95
C ILE A 78 -4.11 9.38 7.89
N GLY A 79 -5.15 9.93 8.52
CA GLY A 79 -5.96 9.22 9.52
C GLY A 79 -5.50 9.45 10.95
N PHE A 80 -5.86 8.54 11.83
CA PHE A 80 -5.63 8.65 13.27
C PHE A 80 -4.14 8.85 13.59
N ILE A 81 -3.85 9.74 14.55
CA ILE A 81 -2.49 10.05 15.01
C ILE A 81 -2.05 8.96 16.01
N GLY A 82 -1.98 7.72 15.52
CA GLY A 82 -1.72 6.51 16.27
C GLY A 82 -1.86 5.27 15.38
N ASP A 83 -2.35 4.19 15.98
CA ASP A 83 -2.71 2.96 15.25
C ASP A 83 -3.91 3.19 14.32
N GLY A 84 -3.88 2.63 13.11
CA GLY A 84 -4.89 2.83 12.06
C GLY A 84 -4.57 3.90 11.00
N GLY A 85 -3.81 4.95 11.33
CA GLY A 85 -3.32 5.93 10.34
C GLY A 85 -2.24 5.34 9.42
N LYS A 86 -2.15 5.80 8.17
CA LYS A 86 -1.21 5.26 7.17
C LYS A 86 -0.42 6.36 6.45
N TRP A 87 0.84 6.06 6.12
CA TRP A 87 1.70 6.95 5.31
C TRP A 87 1.36 6.84 3.83
N ILE A 88 1.14 7.96 3.15
CA ILE A 88 0.84 8.02 1.71
C ILE A 88 1.83 8.93 1.00
N CYS A 89 2.19 8.56 -0.22
CA CYS A 89 3.04 9.38 -1.05
C CYS A 89 2.25 10.31 -1.97
N ASN A 90 2.52 11.61 -1.87
CA ASN A 90 1.94 12.65 -2.72
C ASN A 90 0.41 12.55 -2.90
N PRO A 91 -0.37 12.54 -1.80
CA PRO A 91 -1.81 12.32 -1.85
C PRO A 91 -2.55 13.36 -2.69
N SER A 92 -2.13 14.64 -2.65
CA SER A 92 -2.78 15.72 -3.42
C SER A 92 -2.68 15.52 -4.93
N SER A 93 -1.75 14.69 -5.42
CA SER A 93 -1.59 14.43 -6.84
C SER A 93 -2.74 13.66 -7.50
N VAL A 94 -3.68 13.10 -6.72
CA VAL A 94 -4.90 12.49 -7.25
C VAL A 94 -5.85 13.52 -7.85
N GLN A 95 -5.76 14.79 -7.44
CA GLN A 95 -6.59 15.87 -7.98
C GLN A 95 -6.36 16.09 -9.49
N SER A 96 -5.18 15.73 -10.01
CA SER A 96 -4.88 15.82 -11.43
C SER A 96 -5.42 14.64 -12.25
N LEU A 97 -5.99 13.61 -11.61
CA LEU A 97 -6.51 12.44 -12.30
C LEU A 97 -7.92 12.70 -12.86
N PRO A 98 -8.28 12.15 -14.02
CA PRO A 98 -9.65 12.26 -14.52
C PRO A 98 -10.62 11.51 -13.60
N GLU A 99 -10.25 10.30 -13.17
CA GLU A 99 -10.94 9.51 -12.14
C GLU A 99 -9.94 9.03 -11.09
N CYS A 100 -10.40 8.90 -9.84
CA CYS A 100 -9.65 8.36 -8.70
C CYS A 100 -10.50 7.30 -7.97
N VAL A 101 -9.92 6.13 -7.71
CA VAL A 101 -10.58 5.04 -6.96
C VAL A 101 -9.75 4.68 -5.74
N VAL A 102 -10.37 4.68 -4.56
CA VAL A 102 -9.73 4.32 -3.31
C VAL A 102 -10.48 3.16 -2.67
N TYR A 103 -9.73 2.11 -2.33
CA TYR A 103 -10.23 1.01 -1.51
C TYR A 103 -9.59 1.09 -0.13
N SER A 104 -10.41 1.03 0.90
CA SER A 104 -9.95 0.87 2.29
C SER A 104 -10.59 -0.37 2.90
N LEU A 105 -9.76 -1.38 3.14
CA LEU A 105 -10.18 -2.69 3.63
C LEU A 105 -9.87 -2.80 5.13
N GLY A 106 -10.88 -3.18 5.91
CA GLY A 106 -10.83 -3.30 7.37
C GLY A 106 -10.80 -1.93 8.05
N ILE A 107 -11.93 -1.22 7.97
CA ILE A 107 -12.06 0.11 8.59
C ILE A 107 -12.36 0.05 10.09
N HIS A 108 -12.90 -1.06 10.60
CA HIS A 108 -13.13 -1.36 12.02
C HIS A 108 -13.65 -0.19 12.88
N ASN A 109 -14.74 0.47 12.48
CA ASN A 109 -15.30 1.63 13.16
C ASN A 109 -14.34 2.82 13.35
N GLU A 110 -13.29 2.88 12.54
CA GLU A 110 -12.24 3.88 12.55
C GLU A 110 -12.14 4.49 11.13
N PRO A 111 -13.03 5.44 10.77
CA PRO A 111 -13.08 5.99 9.42
C PRO A 111 -12.14 7.20 9.23
N THR A 112 -11.14 7.42 10.10
CA THR A 112 -10.39 8.69 10.07
C THR A 112 -9.46 8.79 8.87
N PHE A 113 -8.91 7.67 8.39
CA PHE A 113 -8.11 7.65 7.16
C PHE A 113 -8.95 8.12 5.98
N GLU A 114 -10.14 7.54 5.85
CA GLU A 114 -11.09 7.77 4.77
C GLU A 114 -11.52 9.24 4.73
N GLU A 115 -11.93 9.78 5.88
CA GLU A 115 -12.32 11.18 6.01
C GLU A 115 -11.17 12.13 5.71
N SER A 116 -10.00 11.89 6.32
CA SER A 116 -8.85 12.77 6.17
C SER A 116 -8.35 12.77 4.72
N PHE A 117 -8.34 11.61 4.06
CA PHE A 117 -7.95 11.48 2.67
C PHE A 117 -8.94 12.19 1.73
N GLN A 118 -10.24 11.95 1.90
CA GLN A 118 -11.27 12.60 1.08
C GLN A 118 -11.26 14.12 1.28
N ASN A 119 -11.15 14.61 2.52
CA ASN A 119 -11.07 16.04 2.80
C ASN A 119 -9.82 16.68 2.16
N LEU A 120 -8.65 16.05 2.29
CA LEU A 120 -7.41 16.54 1.65
C LEU A 120 -7.50 16.58 0.12
N THR A 121 -8.29 15.69 -0.46
CA THR A 121 -8.42 15.53 -1.92
C THR A 121 -9.69 16.17 -2.47
N ASN A 122 -10.41 16.97 -1.67
CA ASN A 122 -11.65 17.64 -2.04
C ASN A 122 -12.73 16.67 -2.56
N LEU A 123 -12.90 15.53 -1.89
CA LEU A 123 -13.85 14.46 -2.23
C LEU A 123 -13.70 13.95 -3.68
N LYS A 124 -12.49 14.02 -4.24
CA LYS A 124 -12.22 13.69 -5.65
C LYS A 124 -12.39 12.20 -5.98
N CYS A 125 -12.21 11.34 -4.99
CA CYS A 125 -12.08 9.91 -5.21
C CYS A 125 -13.38 9.17 -4.92
N MET A 126 -13.66 8.15 -5.73
CA MET A 126 -14.64 7.13 -5.42
C MET A 126 -14.08 6.27 -4.28
N LEU A 127 -14.57 6.51 -3.07
CA LEU A 127 -14.11 5.83 -1.87
C LEU A 127 -14.97 4.58 -1.60
N ARG A 128 -14.33 3.42 -1.56
CA ARG A 128 -14.91 2.12 -1.24
C ARG A 128 -14.32 1.64 0.09
N SER A 129 -15.13 1.70 1.14
CA SER A 129 -14.79 1.24 2.48
C SER A 129 -15.38 -0.14 2.71
N LEU A 130 -14.57 -1.07 3.22
CA LEU A 130 -14.98 -2.45 3.43
C LEU A 130 -14.60 -2.93 4.82
N ASP A 131 -15.42 -3.82 5.36
CA ASP A 131 -15.12 -4.55 6.59
C ASP A 131 -15.90 -5.86 6.63
N LYS A 132 -15.40 -6.86 7.37
CA LYS A 132 -16.11 -8.11 7.62
C LYS A 132 -17.33 -7.91 8.53
N ASP A 133 -17.26 -6.90 9.40
CA ASP A 133 -18.27 -6.59 10.40
C ASP A 133 -19.14 -5.38 9.99
N GLU A 134 -20.35 -5.29 10.54
CA GLU A 134 -21.17 -4.09 10.39
C GLU A 134 -20.52 -2.91 11.13
N GLN A 135 -20.68 -1.72 10.56
CA GLN A 135 -20.19 -0.49 11.18
C GLN A 135 -21.31 0.19 11.96
N ASN A 136 -20.95 0.86 13.04
CA ASN A 136 -21.91 1.62 13.83
C ASN A 136 -22.43 2.84 13.03
N GLU A 137 -23.56 3.39 13.46
CA GLU A 137 -24.22 4.50 12.77
C GLU A 137 -23.33 5.74 12.64
N THR A 138 -22.51 6.04 13.66
CA THR A 138 -21.56 7.15 13.61
C THR A 138 -20.54 6.96 12.50
N THR A 139 -19.95 5.78 12.37
CA THR A 139 -19.01 5.43 11.30
C THR A 139 -19.68 5.53 9.94
N MET A 140 -20.88 4.97 9.79
CA MET A 140 -21.62 5.02 8.52
C MET A 140 -21.95 6.45 8.09
N ASN A 141 -22.35 7.31 9.04
CA ASN A 141 -22.60 8.73 8.78
C ASN A 141 -21.32 9.46 8.36
N ARG A 142 -20.21 9.19 9.04
CA ARG A 142 -18.89 9.74 8.74
C ARG A 142 -18.42 9.41 7.32
N ILE A 143 -18.53 8.13 6.93
CA ILE A 143 -18.23 7.67 5.56
C ILE A 143 -19.15 8.34 4.52
N SER A 144 -20.45 8.43 4.80
CA SER A 144 -21.43 9.06 3.90
C SER A 144 -21.16 10.56 3.67
N VAL A 145 -20.80 11.30 4.72
CA VAL A 145 -20.49 12.75 4.63
C VAL A 145 -19.32 13.05 3.70
N VAL A 146 -18.39 12.10 3.53
CA VAL A 146 -17.23 12.24 2.65
C VAL A 146 -17.39 11.51 1.31
N ASP A 147 -18.64 11.29 0.87
CA ASP A 147 -18.99 10.61 -0.39
C ASP A 147 -18.37 9.20 -0.51
N GLY A 148 -18.23 8.52 0.64
CA GLY A 148 -17.77 7.15 0.72
C GLY A 148 -18.91 6.14 0.65
N THR A 149 -18.62 4.97 0.10
CA THR A 149 -19.52 3.81 0.11
C THR A 149 -18.99 2.76 1.08
N PHE A 150 -19.87 2.16 1.89
CA PHE A 150 -19.53 1.00 2.70
C PHE A 150 -20.08 -0.30 2.10
N MET A 151 -19.28 -1.37 2.13
CA MET A 151 -19.71 -2.73 1.82
C MET A 151 -19.22 -3.70 2.88
N LYS A 152 -20.13 -4.44 3.48
CA LYS A 152 -19.78 -5.55 4.37
C LYS A 152 -19.35 -6.77 3.57
N ALA A 153 -18.07 -7.10 3.65
CA ALA A 153 -17.47 -8.21 2.94
C ALA A 153 -16.17 -8.64 3.64
N THR A 154 -15.97 -9.96 3.75
CA THR A 154 -14.69 -10.51 4.18
C THR A 154 -13.80 -10.68 2.96
N ILE A 155 -12.67 -9.98 2.94
CA ILE A 155 -11.67 -10.14 1.87
C ILE A 155 -10.91 -11.45 2.08
N ALA A 156 -10.79 -12.25 1.02
CA ALA A 156 -10.11 -13.54 1.05
C ALA A 156 -9.53 -13.88 -0.33
N GLY A 157 -8.53 -14.76 -0.38
CA GLY A 157 -7.90 -15.17 -1.65
C GLY A 157 -8.80 -15.95 -2.62
N LYS A 158 -10.03 -16.32 -2.21
CA LYS A 158 -11.03 -17.00 -3.05
C LYS A 158 -12.45 -16.60 -2.66
N ARG A 159 -13.32 -16.45 -3.65
CA ARG A 159 -14.75 -16.23 -3.45
C ARG A 159 -15.41 -17.42 -2.76
N ASN A 160 -16.18 -17.15 -1.72
CA ASN A 160 -17.12 -18.10 -1.13
C ASN A 160 -18.32 -17.34 -0.55
N GLU A 161 -19.41 -17.31 -1.31
CA GLU A 161 -20.63 -16.56 -0.96
C GLU A 161 -21.26 -17.05 0.34
N SER A 162 -21.19 -18.35 0.63
CA SER A 162 -21.75 -18.91 1.87
C SER A 162 -21.06 -18.39 3.14
N MET A 163 -19.83 -17.91 3.01
CA MET A 163 -19.04 -17.33 4.10
C MET A 163 -18.90 -15.80 3.98
N ASN A 164 -19.57 -15.18 3.01
CA ASN A 164 -19.38 -13.77 2.67
C ASN A 164 -17.92 -13.41 2.34
N HIS A 165 -17.18 -14.36 1.76
CA HIS A 165 -15.80 -14.18 1.33
C HIS A 165 -15.75 -13.72 -0.13
N TYR A 166 -14.99 -12.67 -0.39
CA TYR A 166 -14.81 -12.09 -1.72
C TYR A 166 -13.33 -11.82 -1.99
N THR A 167 -12.93 -12.03 -3.24
CA THR A 167 -11.64 -11.55 -3.73
C THR A 167 -11.67 -10.03 -3.90
N LEU A 168 -10.51 -9.38 -3.95
CA LEU A 168 -10.45 -7.95 -4.30
C LEU A 168 -11.06 -7.70 -5.68
N LYS A 169 -10.87 -8.64 -6.63
CA LYS A 169 -11.49 -8.56 -7.96
C LYS A 169 -13.02 -8.64 -7.92
N ASP A 170 -13.61 -9.52 -7.12
CA ASP A 170 -15.08 -9.60 -6.97
C ASP A 170 -15.67 -8.27 -6.50
N VAL A 171 -14.99 -7.61 -5.55
CA VAL A 171 -15.40 -6.31 -5.04
C VAL A 171 -15.24 -5.23 -6.11
N MET A 172 -14.14 -5.22 -6.86
CA MET A 172 -13.95 -4.31 -7.99
C MET A 172 -15.04 -4.46 -9.06
N GLU A 173 -15.41 -5.69 -9.38
CA GLU A 173 -16.50 -5.98 -10.32
C GLU A 173 -17.85 -5.46 -9.81
N THR A 174 -18.11 -5.60 -8.50
CA THR A 174 -19.34 -5.09 -7.86
C THR A 174 -19.49 -3.59 -8.02
N PHE A 175 -18.39 -2.83 -7.91
CA PHE A 175 -18.39 -1.38 -8.09
C PHE A 175 -18.11 -0.93 -9.54
N ASN A 176 -17.90 -1.88 -10.46
CA ASN A 176 -17.50 -1.62 -11.85
C ASN A 176 -16.20 -0.80 -11.96
N ASP A 177 -15.31 -0.96 -10.98
CA ASP A 177 -14.02 -0.28 -10.89
C ASP A 177 -12.95 -1.09 -11.64
N LYS A 178 -12.23 -0.46 -12.56
CA LYS A 178 -11.23 -1.15 -13.43
C LYS A 178 -9.80 -1.08 -12.90
N ARG A 179 -9.58 -0.29 -11.85
CA ARG A 179 -8.27 0.02 -11.28
C ARG A 179 -8.43 0.53 -9.86
N VAL A 180 -7.32 0.54 -9.13
CA VAL A 180 -7.22 1.11 -7.79
C VAL A 180 -6.11 2.16 -7.80
N ASP A 181 -6.39 3.38 -7.34
CA ASP A 181 -5.35 4.39 -7.17
C ASP A 181 -4.63 4.20 -5.84
N ILE A 182 -5.40 4.07 -4.75
CA ILE A 182 -4.88 3.81 -3.41
C ILE A 182 -5.61 2.60 -2.84
N LEU A 183 -4.86 1.61 -2.36
CA LEU A 183 -5.38 0.46 -1.63
C LEU A 183 -4.83 0.49 -0.20
N LYS A 184 -5.69 0.76 0.79
CA LYS A 184 -5.39 0.54 2.21
C LYS A 184 -5.88 -0.86 2.60
N ILE A 185 -5.02 -1.62 3.27
CA ILE A 185 -5.30 -2.96 3.79
C ILE A 185 -4.91 -3.05 5.25
N ASP A 186 -5.87 -3.49 6.05
CA ASP A 186 -5.76 -3.71 7.49
C ASP A 186 -6.80 -4.77 7.89
N ILE A 187 -6.54 -6.04 7.56
CA ILE A 187 -7.58 -7.10 7.54
C ILE A 187 -7.23 -8.30 8.43
N GLU A 188 -6.46 -8.06 9.48
CA GLU A 188 -6.27 -8.98 10.62
C GLU A 188 -5.81 -10.40 10.21
N GLY A 189 -4.81 -10.49 9.34
CA GLY A 189 -4.10 -11.73 8.97
C GLY A 189 -4.37 -12.23 7.56
N ALA A 190 -5.46 -11.77 6.93
CA ALA A 190 -5.80 -12.14 5.56
C ALA A 190 -4.91 -11.47 4.48
N GLU A 191 -3.95 -10.64 4.88
CA GLU A 191 -3.03 -9.94 3.97
C GLU A 191 -2.22 -10.88 3.08
N PHE A 192 -1.82 -12.03 3.63
CA PHE A 192 -1.03 -13.03 2.92
C PHE A 192 -1.87 -13.87 1.95
N ASP A 193 -3.18 -13.96 2.19
CA ASP A 193 -4.11 -14.74 1.34
C ASP A 193 -4.37 -14.03 0.00
N ILE A 194 -4.28 -12.70 -0.02
CA ILE A 194 -4.57 -11.88 -1.22
C ILE A 194 -3.33 -11.47 -2.02
N GLN A 195 -2.14 -11.97 -1.66
CA GLN A 195 -0.88 -11.59 -2.30
C GLN A 195 -0.85 -11.73 -3.85
N GLU A 196 -1.57 -12.72 -4.41
CA GLU A 196 -1.68 -12.90 -5.87
C GLU A 196 -2.58 -11.84 -6.52
N GLU A 197 -3.54 -11.31 -5.77
CA GLU A 197 -4.41 -10.23 -6.23
C GLU A 197 -3.67 -8.90 -6.22
N LEU A 198 -2.87 -8.64 -5.18
CA LEU A 198 -2.07 -7.41 -5.05
C LEU A 198 -1.18 -7.18 -6.27
N ILE A 199 -0.63 -8.24 -6.87
CA ILE A 199 0.23 -8.15 -8.05
C ILE A 199 -0.54 -8.22 -9.38
N SER A 200 -1.81 -8.60 -9.37
CA SER A 200 -2.61 -8.75 -10.59
C SER A 200 -3.65 -7.64 -10.80
N VAL A 201 -3.96 -6.85 -9.77
CA VAL A 201 -4.82 -5.67 -9.86
C VAL A 201 -4.01 -4.45 -10.32
N PRO A 202 -4.49 -3.65 -11.31
CA PRO A 202 -3.85 -2.38 -11.65
C PRO A 202 -3.96 -1.41 -10.46
N MET A 203 -2.83 -1.18 -9.80
CA MET A 203 -2.73 -0.38 -8.58
C MET A 203 -1.62 0.66 -8.65
N CYS A 204 -1.80 1.78 -7.96
CA CYS A 204 -0.78 2.82 -7.86
C CYS A 204 -0.02 2.83 -6.53
N GLN A 205 -0.72 2.82 -5.40
CA GLN A 205 -0.10 2.75 -4.07
C GLN A 205 -0.81 1.72 -3.21
N LEU A 206 -0.01 0.89 -2.55
CA LEU A 206 -0.44 -0.10 -1.58
C LEU A 206 0.00 0.37 -0.19
N LEU A 207 -0.96 0.52 0.72
CA LEU A 207 -0.77 0.83 2.13
C LEU A 207 -1.23 -0.37 2.93
N ILE A 208 -0.32 -1.17 3.45
CA ILE A 208 -0.66 -2.46 4.04
C ILE A 208 -0.10 -2.58 5.46
N GLU A 209 -0.96 -2.91 6.41
CA GLU A 209 -0.54 -3.38 7.73
C GLU A 209 -0.39 -4.89 7.71
N ILE A 210 0.74 -5.40 8.17
CA ILE A 210 1.04 -6.83 8.13
C ILE A 210 0.76 -7.43 9.50
N HIS A 211 -0.36 -8.14 9.61
CA HIS A 211 -0.73 -8.88 10.81
C HIS A 211 -0.11 -10.27 10.83
N GLY A 212 0.33 -10.69 12.02
CA GLY A 212 0.59 -12.08 12.38
C GLY A 212 1.36 -12.91 11.35
N ASN A 213 2.70 -12.88 11.42
CA ASN A 213 3.56 -13.84 10.72
C ASN A 213 5.04 -13.66 11.12
N SER A 214 5.93 -14.50 10.59
CA SER A 214 7.37 -14.35 10.75
C SER A 214 7.94 -13.22 9.88
N ALA A 215 9.07 -12.65 10.29
CA ALA A 215 9.82 -11.70 9.47
C ALA A 215 10.15 -12.26 8.07
N ARG A 216 10.34 -13.58 7.97
CA ARG A 216 10.54 -14.29 6.70
C ARG A 216 9.34 -14.18 5.75
N HIS A 217 8.11 -14.36 6.23
CA HIS A 217 6.92 -14.24 5.39
C HIS A 217 6.71 -12.80 4.91
N THR A 218 6.94 -11.81 5.77
CA THR A 218 6.91 -10.39 5.39
C THR A 218 7.94 -10.09 4.31
N LEU A 219 9.17 -10.60 4.46
CA LEU A 219 10.19 -10.48 3.42
C LEU A 219 9.77 -11.12 2.09
N GLN A 220 9.13 -12.29 2.12
CA GLN A 220 8.63 -12.96 0.91
C GLN A 220 7.55 -12.13 0.19
N LEU A 221 6.64 -11.52 0.95
CA LEU A 221 5.63 -10.61 0.40
C LEU A 221 6.27 -9.37 -0.23
N LEU A 222 7.19 -8.71 0.49
CA LEU A 222 7.92 -7.54 -0.03
C LEU A 222 8.70 -7.89 -1.31
N HIS A 223 9.37 -9.04 -1.35
CA HIS A 223 10.08 -9.51 -2.54
C HIS A 223 9.13 -9.78 -3.71
N LYS A 224 7.94 -10.34 -3.44
CA LYS A 224 6.91 -10.55 -4.46
C LYS A 224 6.40 -9.22 -5.02
N LEU A 225 6.11 -8.25 -4.16
CA LEU A 225 5.70 -6.91 -4.57
C LEU A 225 6.78 -6.21 -5.41
N SER A 226 8.04 -6.26 -4.96
CA SER A 226 9.20 -5.70 -5.66
C SER A 226 9.37 -6.28 -7.07
N LYS A 227 9.29 -7.61 -7.20
CA LYS A 227 9.33 -8.29 -8.51
C LYS A 227 8.18 -7.91 -9.46
N ASN A 228 7.10 -7.35 -8.93
CA ASN A 228 5.93 -6.93 -9.71
C ASN A 228 5.80 -5.41 -9.83
N GLY A 229 6.90 -4.67 -9.59
CA GLY A 229 6.99 -3.24 -9.90
C GLY A 229 6.52 -2.31 -8.80
N PHE A 230 6.32 -2.80 -7.58
CA PHE A 230 6.14 -1.97 -6.39
C PHE A 230 7.50 -1.63 -5.79
N PHE A 231 7.62 -0.42 -5.26
CA PHE A 231 8.81 0.03 -4.54
C PHE A 231 8.42 0.49 -3.15
N LEU A 232 9.13 0.04 -2.13
CA LEU A 232 8.92 0.46 -0.75
C LEU A 232 9.28 1.95 -0.63
N PHE A 233 8.32 2.81 -0.27
CA PHE A 233 8.59 4.24 -0.06
C PHE A 233 8.63 4.63 1.43
N SER A 234 7.97 3.85 2.29
CA SER A 234 7.92 4.07 3.73
C SER A 234 7.53 2.77 4.42
N TYR A 235 7.96 2.61 5.67
CA TYR A 235 7.47 1.59 6.59
C TYR A 235 7.50 2.16 8.01
N GLU A 236 6.67 1.59 8.88
CA GLU A 236 6.68 1.92 10.31
C GLU A 236 6.46 0.67 11.14
N ILE A 237 6.90 0.73 12.39
CA ILE A 237 6.80 -0.37 13.35
C ILE A 237 5.56 -0.13 14.19
N ASN A 238 4.64 -1.11 14.24
CA ASN A 238 3.52 -1.06 15.18
C ASN A 238 4.03 -1.40 16.60
N GLY A 239 4.24 -0.38 17.42
CA GLY A 239 4.83 -0.51 18.75
C GLY A 239 4.02 -1.34 19.76
N ARG A 240 2.76 -1.70 19.45
CA ARG A 240 1.90 -2.52 20.33
C ARG A 240 2.43 -3.93 20.56
N TYR A 241 3.19 -4.48 19.60
CA TYR A 241 3.60 -5.89 19.60
C TYR A 241 5.11 -6.09 19.81
N HIS A 242 5.81 -5.06 20.30
CA HIS A 242 7.23 -5.08 20.58
C HIS A 242 7.49 -4.85 22.08
N GLU A 243 7.37 -5.93 22.87
CA GLU A 243 7.89 -6.04 24.25
C GLU A 243 9.11 -6.98 24.28
#